data_AF-A0A955UPP4-F1
#
_entry.id   AF-A0A955UPP4-F1
#
_cell.length_a   1.000
_cell.length_b   1.000
_cell.length_c   1.000
_cell.angle_alpha   90.00
_cell.angle_beta   90.00
_cell.angle_gamma   90.00
#
_symmetry.space_group_name_H-M   'P 1'
#
loop_
_entity.id
_entity.type
_entity.pdbx_description
1 polymer ?
#
loop_
_entity_poly.entity_id
_entity_poly.type
_entity_poly.pdbx_seq_one_letter_code
_entity_poly.pdbx_strand_id
1 'polypeptide(L)'
;MSADTNPIGEIEDGLLARARAKGWISALDQHFAARLAALDPGSDGGVRWALAIACRQEAAGHVCADLPRLARTGLVTEGEGPGGADAAGAGVRADEAGSPIVPLLVTHPTLEEWLGSLGRSALVERVPSPEIPSSPELPPAREDAGRGEAFGREATPLVLDASGRLYLRRAFAAECALADRLASRARAADLAVDGMLAEAGIERLAPAL
;
A
#
# COMPACT_ATOMS: atom_id res chain seq x y z
N MET A 1 -31.65 27.23 20.01
CA MET A 1 -30.32 26.89 19.46
C MET A 1 -29.86 25.61 20.13
N SER A 2 -30.37 24.46 19.68
CA SER A 2 -29.88 23.15 20.10
C SER A 2 -28.96 22.65 18.99
N ALA A 3 -27.73 22.30 19.37
CA ALA A 3 -26.77 21.67 18.50
C ALA A 3 -27.23 20.23 18.22
N ASP A 4 -27.57 19.96 16.95
CA ASP A 4 -27.65 18.61 16.42
C ASP A 4 -26.26 17.97 16.51
N THR A 5 -26.03 17.22 17.58
CA THR A 5 -24.82 16.41 17.72
C THR A 5 -25.09 15.13 16.95
N ASN A 6 -24.52 15.02 15.75
CA ASN A 6 -24.67 13.85 14.89
C ASN A 6 -23.95 12.64 15.52
N PRO A 7 -24.67 11.65 16.09
CA PRO A 7 -24.06 10.54 16.83
C PRO A 7 -23.32 9.54 15.93
N ILE A 8 -23.39 9.69 14.61
CA ILE A 8 -22.70 8.84 13.64
C ILE A 8 -21.22 9.27 13.49
N GLY A 9 -20.91 10.56 13.66
CA GLY A 9 -19.54 11.08 13.55
C GLY A 9 -18.61 10.62 14.67
N GLU A 10 -19.11 10.51 15.90
CA GLU A 10 -18.33 10.08 17.07
C GLU A 10 -17.96 8.58 17.03
N ILE A 11 -18.69 7.76 16.27
CA ILE A 11 -18.45 6.31 16.15
C ILE A 11 -17.32 6.00 15.16
N GLU A 12 -17.10 6.84 14.15
CA GLU A 12 -16.02 6.70 13.17
C GLU A 12 -14.65 7.14 13.72
N ASP A 13 -14.60 8.19 14.54
CA ASP A 13 -13.34 8.71 15.11
C ASP A 13 -12.69 7.75 16.13
N GLY A 14 -13.49 6.85 16.70
CA GLY A 14 -13.01 5.85 17.65
C GLY A 14 -12.35 4.61 17.03
N LEU A 15 -12.41 4.40 15.70
CA LEU A 15 -11.84 3.19 15.09
C LEU A 15 -10.33 3.09 15.35
N LEU A 16 -9.57 4.13 15.01
CA LEU A 16 -8.12 4.12 15.18
C LEU A 16 -7.71 4.07 16.65
N ALA A 17 -8.46 4.74 17.53
CA ALA A 17 -8.24 4.67 18.97
C ALA A 17 -8.46 3.25 19.52
N ARG A 18 -9.54 2.56 19.10
CA ARG A 18 -9.80 1.16 19.47
C ARG A 18 -8.76 0.21 18.89
N ALA A 19 -8.36 0.40 17.63
CA ALA A 19 -7.32 -0.40 16.99
C ALA A 19 -5.98 -0.27 17.73
N ARG A 20 -5.59 0.95 18.11
CA ARG A 20 -4.40 1.19 18.95
C ARG A 20 -4.53 0.56 20.33
N ALA A 21 -5.66 0.73 21.00
CA ALA A 21 -5.89 0.14 22.33
C ALA A 21 -5.78 -1.39 22.33
N LYS A 22 -6.12 -2.03 21.21
CA LYS A 22 -5.96 -3.47 20.98
C LYS A 22 -4.57 -3.88 20.46
N GLY A 23 -3.64 -2.94 20.28
CA GLY A 23 -2.29 -3.21 19.74
C GLY A 23 -2.25 -3.50 18.24
N TRP A 24 -3.34 -3.27 17.51
CA TRP A 24 -3.40 -3.59 16.07
C TRP A 24 -2.56 -2.63 15.24
N ILE A 25 -2.48 -1.37 15.66
CA ILE A 25 -1.69 -0.31 15.05
C ILE A 25 -0.88 0.41 16.11
N SER A 26 0.25 0.99 15.71
CA SER A 26 1.10 1.78 16.59
C SER A 26 0.53 3.19 16.83
N ALA A 27 1.13 3.91 17.78
CA ALA A 27 0.83 5.33 17.97
C ALA A 27 1.18 6.17 16.72
N LEU A 28 2.25 5.80 16.01
CA LEU A 28 2.67 6.47 14.79
C LEU A 28 1.60 6.35 13.70
N ASP A 29 1.09 5.14 13.47
CA ASP A 29 0.07 4.87 12.46
C ASP A 29 -1.20 5.71 12.71
N GLN A 30 -1.63 5.78 13.96
CA GLN A 30 -2.78 6.60 14.36
C GLN A 30 -2.53 8.09 14.09
N HIS A 31 -1.39 8.63 14.54
CA HIS A 31 -1.09 10.04 14.37
C HIS A 31 -0.92 10.40 12.89
N PHE A 32 -0.25 9.55 12.11
CA PHE A 32 -0.12 9.71 10.67
C PHE A 32 -1.48 9.80 9.99
N ALA A 33 -2.36 8.81 10.23
CA ALA A 33 -3.69 8.77 9.66
C ALA A 33 -4.53 10.00 10.04
N ALA A 34 -4.51 10.39 11.33
CA ALA A 34 -5.25 11.57 11.79
C ALA A 34 -4.75 12.87 11.13
N ARG A 35 -3.43 13.03 10.97
CA ARG A 35 -2.85 14.24 10.37
C ARG A 35 -3.15 14.37 8.89
N LEU A 36 -3.13 13.27 8.13
CA LEU A 36 -3.43 13.31 6.71
C LEU A 36 -4.92 13.39 6.43
N ALA A 37 -5.76 12.72 7.21
CA ALA A 37 -7.21 12.85 7.11
C ALA A 37 -7.68 14.29 7.36
N ALA A 38 -6.97 15.06 8.20
CA ALA A 38 -7.28 16.47 8.42
C ALA A 38 -7.09 17.36 7.17
N LEU A 39 -6.41 16.86 6.12
CA LEU A 39 -6.28 17.57 4.84
C LEU A 39 -7.53 17.45 3.95
N ASP A 40 -8.38 16.46 4.22
CA ASP A 40 -9.64 16.23 3.52
C ASP A 40 -10.75 15.98 4.56
N PRO A 41 -11.43 17.04 5.02
CA PRO A 41 -12.49 16.93 6.02
C PRO A 41 -13.67 16.02 5.61
N GLY A 42 -13.78 15.66 4.33
CA GLY A 42 -14.76 14.70 3.83
C GLY A 42 -14.31 13.24 3.87
N SER A 43 -13.08 12.96 4.31
CA SER A 43 -12.55 11.59 4.38
C SER A 43 -13.30 10.71 5.38
N ASP A 44 -13.86 9.62 4.88
CA ASP A 44 -14.56 8.60 5.67
C ASP A 44 -13.61 7.81 6.58
N GLY A 45 -14.17 7.02 7.51
CA GLY A 45 -13.37 6.14 8.37
C GLY A 45 -12.52 5.11 7.61
N GLY A 46 -12.92 4.72 6.40
CA GLY A 46 -12.19 3.81 5.52
C GLY A 46 -10.88 4.39 4.98
N VAL A 47 -10.86 5.68 4.63
CA VAL A 47 -9.65 6.40 4.22
C VAL A 47 -8.69 6.54 5.40
N ARG A 48 -9.20 6.90 6.60
CA ARG A 48 -8.38 6.98 7.82
C ARG A 48 -7.75 5.63 8.16
N TRP A 49 -8.51 4.55 8.03
CA TRP A 49 -7.99 3.19 8.21
C TRP A 49 -6.91 2.84 7.18
N ALA A 50 -7.14 3.13 5.89
CA ALA A 50 -6.18 2.88 4.83
C ALA A 50 -4.85 3.63 5.04
N LEU A 51 -4.90 4.88 5.51
CA LEU A 51 -3.71 5.66 5.88
C LEU A 51 -2.89 4.97 6.99
N ALA A 52 -3.56 4.50 8.04
CA ALA A 52 -2.91 3.78 9.14
C ALA A 52 -2.27 2.48 8.64
N ILE A 53 -2.95 1.73 7.78
CA ILE A 53 -2.42 0.49 7.21
C ILE A 53 -1.24 0.73 6.28
N ALA A 54 -1.30 1.73 5.40
CA ALA A 54 -0.19 2.06 4.52
C ALA A 54 1.08 2.42 5.31
N CYS A 55 0.95 3.26 6.35
CA CYS A 55 2.04 3.61 7.26
C CYS A 55 2.63 2.38 7.96
N ARG A 56 1.77 1.52 8.50
CA ARG A 56 2.18 0.30 9.18
C ARG A 56 2.95 -0.67 8.27
N GLN A 57 2.44 -0.89 7.06
CA GLN A 57 3.06 -1.81 6.12
C GLN A 57 4.44 -1.31 5.69
N GLU A 58 4.60 -0.01 5.48
CA GLU A 58 5.91 0.58 5.21
C GLU A 58 6.86 0.47 6.40
N ALA A 59 6.38 0.70 7.63
CA ALA A 59 7.18 0.51 8.84
C ALA A 59 7.61 -0.96 9.02
N ALA A 60 6.83 -1.92 8.51
CA ALA A 60 7.17 -3.34 8.46
C ALA A 60 8.08 -3.72 7.28
N GLY A 61 8.54 -2.75 6.48
CA GLY A 61 9.46 -2.97 5.36
C GLY A 61 8.79 -3.32 4.03
N HIS A 62 7.45 -3.27 3.95
CA HIS A 62 6.75 -3.45 2.68
C HIS A 62 6.70 -2.15 1.88
N VAL A 63 6.93 -2.21 0.58
CA VAL A 63 6.82 -1.02 -0.31
C VAL A 63 5.37 -0.54 -0.43
N CYS A 64 4.41 -1.45 -0.30
CA CYS A 64 2.98 -1.15 -0.38
C CYS A 64 2.17 -2.01 0.59
N ALA A 65 0.95 -1.54 0.86
CA ALA A 65 -0.10 -2.37 1.41
C ALA A 65 -0.84 -3.08 0.27
N ASP A 66 -0.59 -4.38 0.10
CA ASP A 66 -1.34 -5.25 -0.81
C ASP A 66 -2.73 -5.55 -0.19
N LEU A 67 -3.71 -4.67 -0.46
CA LEU A 67 -5.04 -4.77 0.15
C LEU A 67 -5.76 -6.08 -0.23
N PRO A 68 -5.70 -6.60 -1.48
CA PRO A 68 -6.24 -7.92 -1.79
C PRO A 68 -5.65 -9.04 -0.96
N ARG A 69 -4.32 -9.09 -0.80
CA ARG A 69 -3.67 -10.08 0.08
C ARG A 69 -4.13 -9.91 1.52
N LEU A 70 -4.01 -8.70 2.07
CA LEU A 70 -4.34 -8.39 3.45
C LEU A 70 -5.84 -8.63 3.76
N ALA A 71 -6.75 -8.46 2.79
CA ALA A 71 -8.16 -8.76 2.98
C ALA A 71 -8.42 -10.26 3.19
N ARG A 72 -7.59 -11.13 2.59
CA ARG A 72 -7.67 -12.58 2.76
C ARG A 72 -6.89 -13.08 3.97
N THR A 73 -5.71 -12.54 4.20
CA THR A 73 -4.77 -13.03 5.21
C THR A 73 -4.83 -12.28 6.53
N GLY A 74 -5.48 -11.11 6.56
CA GLY A 74 -5.48 -10.19 7.69
C GLY A 74 -4.14 -9.49 7.91
N LEU A 75 -4.12 -8.61 8.92
CA LEU A 75 -2.94 -7.90 9.40
C LEU A 75 -2.26 -8.73 10.48
N VAL A 76 -0.97 -8.98 10.33
CA VAL A 76 -0.14 -9.56 11.37
C VAL A 76 0.26 -8.46 12.35
N THR A 77 0.03 -8.70 13.63
CA THR A 77 0.37 -7.75 14.69
C THR A 77 1.56 -8.28 15.48
N GLU A 78 2.67 -7.55 15.47
CA GLU A 78 3.79 -7.85 16.35
C GLU A 78 3.45 -7.36 17.75
N GLY A 79 3.05 -8.32 18.57
CA GLY A 79 2.83 -8.14 19.99
C GLY A 79 2.74 -9.52 20.62
N GLU A 80 3.43 -9.70 21.74
CA GLU A 80 2.97 -10.69 22.71
C GLU A 80 1.49 -10.36 22.95
N GLY A 81 0.58 -11.26 22.55
CA GLY A 81 -0.84 -11.08 22.78
C GLY A 81 -1.05 -10.68 24.24
N PRO A 82 -2.05 -9.83 24.57
CA PRO A 82 -2.22 -9.36 25.93
C PRO A 82 -2.23 -10.58 26.87
N GLY A 83 -1.18 -10.71 27.68
CA GLY A 83 -1.05 -11.71 28.73
C GLY A 83 -2.01 -11.43 29.89
N GLY A 84 -3.27 -11.14 29.57
CA GLY A 84 -4.39 -11.07 30.48
C GLY A 84 -5.42 -12.08 30.01
N ALA A 85 -5.91 -12.90 30.94
CA ALA A 85 -6.68 -14.13 30.74
C ALA A 85 -8.02 -14.03 29.97
N ASP A 86 -8.28 -12.93 29.26
CA ASP A 86 -9.59 -12.59 28.71
C ASP A 86 -9.57 -12.38 27.18
N ALA A 87 -8.47 -12.70 26.48
CA ALA A 87 -8.38 -12.66 25.01
C ALA A 87 -9.20 -13.75 24.28
N ALA A 88 -10.03 -14.50 25.00
CA ALA A 88 -11.04 -15.41 24.45
C ALA A 88 -12.29 -14.63 23.99
N GLY A 89 -12.10 -13.66 23.09
CA GLY A 89 -13.16 -12.82 22.55
C GLY A 89 -13.21 -12.88 21.03
N ALA A 90 -13.92 -13.89 20.51
CA ALA A 90 -14.46 -14.01 19.14
C ALA A 90 -13.49 -13.76 17.95
N GLY A 91 -12.88 -14.84 17.45
CA GLY A 91 -12.56 -14.96 16.02
C GLY A 91 -11.17 -14.49 15.56
N VAL A 92 -10.24 -14.21 16.47
CA VAL A 92 -8.84 -13.90 16.10
C VAL A 92 -8.15 -15.18 15.64
N ARG A 93 -7.74 -15.22 14.36
CA ARG A 93 -6.88 -16.30 13.83
C ARG A 93 -5.45 -16.01 14.26
N ALA A 94 -4.61 -17.03 14.38
CA ALA A 94 -3.18 -16.86 14.58
C ALA A 94 -2.43 -17.24 13.29
N ASP A 95 -1.30 -16.58 13.01
CA ASP A 95 -0.38 -17.02 11.97
C ASP A 95 0.44 -18.24 12.40
N GLU A 96 1.34 -18.73 11.54
CA GLU A 96 2.20 -19.89 11.85
C GLU A 96 3.12 -19.66 13.06
N ALA A 97 3.39 -18.40 13.40
CA ALA A 97 4.20 -18.00 14.56
C ALA A 97 3.35 -17.75 15.83
N GLY A 98 2.02 -17.92 15.76
CA GLY A 98 1.11 -17.69 16.87
C GLY A 98 0.66 -16.23 17.04
N SER A 99 1.01 -15.35 16.11
CA SER A 99 0.68 -13.92 16.17
C SER A 99 -0.78 -13.67 15.78
N PRO A 100 -1.49 -12.74 16.45
CA PRO A 100 -2.89 -12.50 16.14
C PRO A 100 -3.06 -11.84 14.76
N ILE A 101 -3.95 -12.43 13.97
CA ILE A 101 -4.38 -11.97 12.65
C ILE A 101 -5.67 -11.15 12.81
N VAL A 102 -5.59 -9.89 12.40
CA VAL A 102 -6.69 -8.94 12.47
C VAL A 102 -7.38 -8.80 11.11
N PRO A 103 -8.72 -8.85 11.02
CA PRO A 103 -9.43 -8.62 9.77
C PRO A 103 -9.14 -7.21 9.21
N LEU A 104 -8.87 -7.11 7.91
CA LEU A 104 -8.62 -5.82 7.26
C LEU A 104 -9.92 -5.04 6.99
N LEU A 105 -10.98 -5.74 6.58
CA LEU A 105 -12.27 -5.18 6.19
C LEU A 105 -13.12 -4.85 7.43
N VAL A 106 -12.71 -3.82 8.17
CA VAL A 106 -13.42 -3.34 9.37
C VAL A 106 -14.37 -2.18 9.08
N THR A 107 -14.15 -1.46 7.97
CA THR A 107 -14.92 -0.26 7.59
C THR A 107 -15.96 -0.52 6.50
N HIS A 108 -15.79 -1.60 5.73
CA HIS A 108 -16.57 -1.90 4.53
C HIS A 108 -16.82 -3.42 4.50
N PRO A 109 -17.97 -3.87 3.97
CA PRO A 109 -18.32 -5.29 3.94
C PRO A 109 -17.50 -6.07 2.90
N THR A 110 -17.03 -5.39 1.85
CA THR A 110 -16.25 -6.01 0.76
C THR A 110 -15.01 -5.18 0.43
N LEU A 111 -14.00 -5.85 -0.13
CA LEU A 111 -12.80 -5.17 -0.63
C LEU A 111 -13.13 -4.23 -1.80
N GLU A 112 -14.03 -4.64 -2.70
CA GLU A 112 -14.42 -3.84 -3.86
C GLU A 112 -15.06 -2.51 -3.45
N GLU A 113 -15.99 -2.53 -2.49
CA GLU A 113 -16.61 -1.31 -1.97
C GLU A 113 -15.58 -0.40 -1.31
N TRP A 114 -14.64 -0.98 -0.55
CA TRP A 114 -13.59 -0.19 0.08
C TRP A 114 -12.66 0.45 -0.94
N LEU A 115 -12.17 -0.32 -1.92
CA LEU A 115 -11.36 0.20 -3.03
C LEU A 115 -12.13 1.28 -3.79
N GLY A 116 -13.43 1.09 -4.00
CA GLY A 116 -14.35 2.07 -4.57
C GLY A 116 -14.35 3.38 -3.79
N SER A 117 -14.53 3.32 -2.47
CA SER A 117 -14.53 4.49 -1.60
C SER A 117 -13.17 5.20 -1.57
N LEU A 118 -12.08 4.43 -1.42
CA LEU A 118 -10.72 4.99 -1.36
C LEU A 118 -10.42 5.86 -2.57
N GLY A 119 -10.68 5.36 -3.78
CA GLY A 119 -10.40 6.14 -4.96
C GLY A 119 -11.45 7.19 -5.33
N ARG A 120 -12.40 7.51 -4.44
CA ARG A 120 -13.19 8.75 -4.46
C ARG A 120 -12.60 9.84 -3.55
N SER A 121 -11.68 9.50 -2.65
CA SER A 121 -11.05 10.45 -1.74
C SER A 121 -10.06 11.35 -2.47
N ALA A 122 -10.01 12.62 -2.08
CA ALA A 122 -9.00 13.57 -2.56
C ALA A 122 -7.57 13.20 -2.10
N LEU A 123 -7.44 12.33 -1.10
CA LEU A 123 -6.14 11.88 -0.57
C LEU A 123 -5.53 10.71 -1.35
N VAL A 124 -6.26 10.13 -2.30
CA VAL A 124 -5.85 8.93 -3.03
C VAL A 124 -5.83 9.22 -4.53
N GLU A 125 -4.65 9.12 -5.14
CA GLU A 125 -4.56 9.05 -6.61
C GLU A 125 -4.81 7.63 -7.07
N ARG A 126 -5.68 7.42 -8.07
CA ARG A 126 -5.79 6.15 -8.79
C ARG A 126 -4.82 6.13 -9.97
N VAL A 127 -3.98 5.11 -10.02
CA VAL A 127 -3.11 4.85 -11.17
C VAL A 127 -3.64 3.64 -11.94
N PRO A 128 -3.95 3.80 -13.24
CA PRO A 128 -4.38 2.67 -14.06
C PRO A 128 -3.25 1.66 -14.23
N SER A 129 -3.59 0.40 -14.48
CA SER A 129 -2.61 -0.61 -14.85
C SER A 129 -1.80 -0.13 -16.06
N PRO A 130 -0.48 -0.30 -16.09
CA PRO A 130 0.26 -0.15 -17.33
C PRO A 130 -0.31 -1.14 -18.35
N GLU A 131 -0.71 -0.65 -19.52
CA GLU A 131 -0.97 -1.52 -20.66
C GLU A 131 0.34 -2.24 -20.97
N ILE A 132 0.42 -3.54 -20.70
CA ILE A 132 1.53 -4.36 -21.16
C ILE A 132 1.27 -4.56 -22.65
N PRO A 133 2.09 -3.98 -23.56
CA PRO A 133 1.89 -4.20 -24.98
C PRO A 133 2.00 -5.69 -25.29
N SER A 134 1.11 -6.19 -26.16
CA SER A 134 1.00 -7.60 -26.55
C SER A 134 2.25 -8.15 -27.28
N SER A 135 3.26 -7.30 -27.51
CA SER A 135 4.54 -7.61 -28.14
C SER A 135 5.67 -7.41 -27.13
N PRO A 136 6.79 -8.16 -27.24
CA PRO A 136 7.95 -8.04 -26.34
C PRO A 136 8.75 -6.74 -26.52
N GLU A 137 8.25 -5.80 -27.33
CA GLU A 137 8.82 -4.47 -27.42
C GLU A 137 8.62 -3.76 -26.08
N LEU A 138 9.72 -3.52 -25.37
CA LEU A 138 9.70 -2.78 -24.12
C LEU A 138 8.90 -1.47 -24.34
N PRO A 139 7.83 -1.21 -23.56
CA PRO A 139 6.98 -0.02 -23.74
C PRO A 139 7.84 1.23 -23.60
N PRO A 140 7.70 2.26 -24.47
CA PRO A 140 8.60 3.41 -24.52
C PRO A 140 8.83 3.99 -23.12
N ALA A 141 10.05 4.50 -22.86
CA ALA A 141 10.34 5.14 -21.58
C ALA A 141 9.23 6.15 -21.31
N ARG A 142 8.68 6.16 -20.08
CA ARG A 142 7.63 7.10 -19.71
C ARG A 142 8.22 8.51 -19.76
N GLU A 143 8.14 9.18 -20.91
CA GLU A 143 8.67 10.53 -21.12
C GLU A 143 7.91 11.58 -20.28
N ASP A 144 6.78 11.21 -19.70
CA ASP A 144 5.88 12.13 -18.98
C ASP A 144 6.13 12.19 -17.46
N ALA A 145 7.26 11.68 -16.97
CA ALA A 145 7.65 11.78 -15.57
C ALA A 145 8.24 13.17 -15.24
N GLY A 146 7.47 14.22 -15.48
CA GLY A 146 7.73 15.54 -14.91
C GLY A 146 7.55 16.69 -15.88
N ARG A 147 6.35 17.28 -15.91
CA ARG A 147 6.13 18.74 -15.88
C ARG A 147 4.63 19.10 -16.00
N GLY A 148 4.13 19.74 -14.94
CA GLY A 148 3.04 20.74 -14.98
C GLY A 148 1.60 20.20 -14.85
N GLU A 149 0.65 20.81 -14.12
CA GLU A 149 0.59 22.09 -13.40
C GLU A 149 -0.55 22.10 -12.35
N ALA A 150 -0.41 22.99 -11.35
CA ALA A 150 -1.45 23.64 -10.54
C ALA A 150 -2.34 22.76 -9.62
N PHE A 151 -1.85 22.51 -8.38
CA PHE A 151 -2.49 21.65 -7.37
C PHE A 151 -2.75 20.21 -7.86
N GLY A 152 -1.81 19.66 -8.63
CA GLY A 152 -1.97 18.43 -9.40
C GLY A 152 -1.09 17.29 -8.91
N ARG A 153 -1.64 16.07 -8.89
CA ARG A 153 -1.02 14.73 -8.73
C ARG A 153 0.04 14.51 -7.63
N GLU A 154 1.06 15.33 -7.48
CA GLU A 154 2.07 15.25 -6.41
C GLU A 154 1.53 15.51 -5.00
N ALA A 155 0.32 16.05 -4.86
CA ALA A 155 -0.24 16.45 -3.57
C ALA A 155 -0.98 15.34 -2.80
N THR A 156 -1.39 14.23 -3.44
CA THR A 156 -2.17 13.21 -2.74
C THR A 156 -1.24 12.26 -1.98
N PRO A 157 -1.39 12.05 -0.67
CA PRO A 157 -0.43 11.25 0.10
C PRO A 157 -0.43 9.76 -0.27
N LEU A 158 -1.52 9.26 -0.84
CA LEU A 158 -1.70 7.86 -1.21
C LEU A 158 -1.84 7.66 -2.72
N VAL A 159 -1.34 6.51 -3.18
CA VAL A 159 -1.54 6.02 -4.55
C VAL A 159 -2.17 4.64 -4.49
N LEU A 160 -3.27 4.44 -5.20
CA LEU A 160 -3.92 3.14 -5.36
C LEU A 160 -3.75 2.68 -6.80
N ASP A 161 -3.06 1.55 -7.00
CA ASP A 161 -2.92 0.96 -8.32
C ASP A 161 -4.14 0.10 -8.70
N ALA A 162 -4.23 -0.25 -9.98
CA ALA A 162 -5.31 -1.08 -10.50
C ALA A 162 -5.30 -2.54 -10.00
N SER A 163 -4.21 -2.99 -9.39
CA SER A 163 -4.15 -4.30 -8.73
C SER A 163 -4.68 -4.25 -7.28
N GLY A 164 -5.06 -3.07 -6.78
CA GLY A 164 -5.54 -2.87 -5.41
C GLY A 164 -4.41 -2.69 -4.39
N ARG A 165 -3.17 -2.45 -4.82
CA ARG A 165 -2.05 -2.13 -3.91
C ARG A 165 -2.06 -0.65 -3.60
N LEU A 166 -1.94 -0.33 -2.31
CA LEU A 166 -1.95 1.03 -1.78
C LEU A 166 -0.55 1.43 -1.33
N TYR A 167 -0.06 2.56 -1.81
CA TYR A 167 1.28 3.07 -1.54
C TYR A 167 1.21 4.41 -0.83
N LEU A 168 2.23 4.72 -0.04
CA LEU A 168 2.57 6.12 0.18
C LEU A 168 3.21 6.69 -1.08
N ARG A 169 2.90 7.93 -1.44
CA ARG A 169 3.41 8.56 -2.66
C ARG A 169 4.93 8.47 -2.80
N ARG A 170 5.68 8.65 -1.71
CA ARG A 170 7.16 8.54 -1.75
C ARG A 170 7.63 7.17 -2.22
N ALA A 171 6.99 6.10 -1.76
CA ALA A 171 7.37 4.72 -2.05
C ALA A 171 7.02 4.39 -3.51
N PHE A 172 5.84 4.81 -3.95
CA PHE A 172 5.43 4.68 -5.36
C PHE A 172 6.38 5.41 -6.32
N ALA A 173 6.76 6.65 -5.99
CA ALA A 173 7.71 7.42 -6.79
C ALA A 173 9.09 6.75 -6.84
N ALA A 174 9.57 6.21 -5.72
CA ALA A 174 10.83 5.46 -5.68
C ALA A 174 10.77 4.17 -6.51
N GLU A 175 9.66 3.42 -6.45
CA GLU A 175 9.45 2.22 -7.27
C GLU A 175 9.45 2.55 -8.76
N CYS A 176 8.73 3.60 -9.17
CA CYS A 176 8.72 4.06 -10.57
C CYS A 176 10.12 4.49 -11.04
N ALA A 177 10.83 5.28 -10.24
CA ALA A 177 12.20 5.69 -10.57
C ALA A 177 13.17 4.50 -10.70
N LEU A 178 13.00 3.46 -9.88
CA LEU A 178 13.77 2.23 -10.00
C LEU A 178 13.41 1.46 -11.28
N ALA A 179 12.11 1.29 -11.56
CA ALA A 179 11.62 0.61 -12.76
C ALA A 179 12.13 1.31 -14.04
N ASP A 180 12.08 2.63 -14.09
CA ASP A 180 12.59 3.42 -15.22
C ASP A 180 14.10 3.22 -15.40
N ARG A 181 14.88 3.25 -14.32
CA ARG A 181 16.33 2.98 -14.38
C ARG A 181 16.63 1.58 -14.90
N LEU A 182 15.88 0.56 -14.45
CA LEU A 182 16.04 -0.81 -14.93
C LEU A 182 15.68 -0.92 -16.42
N ALA A 183 14.58 -0.30 -16.86
CA ALA A 183 14.16 -0.29 -18.25
C ALA A 183 15.17 0.45 -19.15
N SER A 184 15.67 1.61 -18.72
CA SER A 184 16.74 2.33 -19.41
C SER A 184 18.01 1.49 -19.50
N ARG A 185 18.38 0.80 -18.41
CA ARG A 185 19.56 -0.07 -18.39
C ARG A 185 19.40 -1.25 -19.34
N ALA A 186 18.24 -1.90 -19.36
CA ALA A 186 17.94 -3.03 -20.22
C ALA A 186 17.99 -2.68 -21.72
N ARG A 187 17.70 -1.42 -22.09
CA ARG A 187 17.78 -0.93 -23.47
C ARG A 187 19.15 -0.45 -23.90
N ALA A 188 20.07 -0.26 -22.96
CA ALA A 188 21.37 0.29 -23.27
C ALA A 188 22.13 -0.70 -24.17
N ALA A 189 22.67 -0.19 -25.28
CA ALA A 189 23.36 -1.00 -26.28
C ALA A 189 24.65 -1.66 -25.76
N ASP A 190 25.16 -1.24 -24.61
CA ASP A 190 26.30 -1.87 -23.93
C ASP A 190 25.95 -3.24 -23.33
N LEU A 191 24.67 -3.59 -23.23
CA LEU A 191 24.17 -4.94 -22.92
C LEU A 191 23.84 -5.77 -24.16
N ALA A 192 24.09 -5.25 -25.38
CA ALA A 192 23.97 -6.06 -26.59
C ALA A 192 25.09 -7.08 -26.59
N VAL A 193 24.75 -8.31 -26.25
CA VAL A 193 25.69 -9.42 -26.13
C VAL A 193 25.57 -10.32 -27.36
N ASP A 194 26.71 -10.64 -27.98
CA ASP A 194 26.79 -11.74 -28.92
C ASP A 194 26.61 -13.05 -28.14
N GLY A 195 25.48 -13.73 -28.37
CA GLY A 195 25.11 -14.93 -27.65
C GLY A 195 26.14 -16.05 -27.75
N MET A 196 26.78 -16.22 -28.92
CA MET A 196 27.78 -17.28 -29.12
C MET A 196 29.08 -16.97 -28.36
N LEU A 197 29.52 -15.71 -28.38
CA LEU A 197 30.69 -15.27 -27.60
C LEU A 197 30.45 -15.34 -26.09
N ALA A 198 29.24 -15.02 -25.65
CA ALA A 198 28.87 -15.13 -24.24
C ALA A 198 28.80 -16.57 -23.77
N GLU A 199 28.19 -17.47 -24.55
CA GLU A 199 28.12 -18.90 -24.23
C GLU A 199 29.52 -19.52 -24.13
N ALA A 200 30.38 -19.28 -25.11
CA ALA A 200 31.78 -19.73 -25.07
C ALA A 200 32.59 -19.10 -23.90
N GLY A 201 32.26 -17.85 -23.54
CA GLY A 201 32.84 -17.18 -22.38
C GLY A 201 32.41 -17.81 -21.04
N ILE A 202 31.12 -18.11 -20.90
CA ILE A 202 30.54 -18.77 -19.73
C ILE A 202 31.10 -20.18 -19.60
N GLU A 203 31.13 -20.97 -20.67
CA GLU A 203 31.67 -22.34 -20.65
C GLU A 203 33.14 -22.36 -20.21
N ARG A 204 33.94 -21.37 -20.62
CA ARG A 204 35.33 -21.24 -20.19
C ARG A 204 35.48 -20.84 -18.71
N LEU A 205 34.61 -19.96 -18.21
CA LEU A 205 34.73 -19.37 -16.86
C LEU A 205 33.98 -20.16 -15.79
N ALA A 206 32.94 -20.91 -16.17
CA ALA A 206 32.10 -21.72 -15.32
C ALA A 206 31.75 -23.07 -16.00
N PRO A 207 32.73 -23.95 -16.26
CA PRO A 207 32.58 -25.19 -17.03
C PRO A 207 31.71 -26.29 -16.39
N ALA A 208 31.05 -26.02 -15.26
CA ALA A 208 30.29 -27.00 -14.48
C ALA A 208 28.91 -26.49 -14.02
N LEU A 209 28.39 -25.43 -14.65
CA LEU A 209 26.98 -25.01 -14.54
C LEU A 209 26.11 -25.76 -15.54
#